data_AF-A0A182LY00-F1
#
_entry.id   AF-A0A182LY00-F1
#
_cell.length_a   1.000
_cell.length_b   1.000
_cell.length_c   1.000
_cell.angle_alpha   90.00
_cell.angle_beta   90.00
_cell.angle_gamma   90.00
#
_symmetry.space_group_name_H-M   'P 1'
#
loop_
_entity.id
_entity.type
_entity.pdbx_description
1 polymer ?
#
loop_
_entity_poly.entity_id
_entity_poly.type
_entity_poly.pdbx_seq_one_letter_code
_entity_poly.pdbx_strand_id
1 'polypeptide(L)'
;MQDGLISRAGATICNDGYVGKGSASFDPMDSTQGQYSPAKSCTHLSRPSASPQHTPNGDFKLCGYESSCGPLGDECVPNTAGGPRTAGGGKADLFGVLEFWLKLRYDLTTAPWEQLKSVQLKNPRAAPGCAYIPTKIEHIANIITHGILVLPSMYAGLNLYGRSHTPAQTLAAVIYGAALSMLFFVSTCFHCVCYCNHNRPLKDALHRCDRAMIYIFIAGSYYPWLSLGHTTHPHIVSVVKWSVWVMAVLGIVYQQMYHERYKCLETFFYVVIGLGPSVVIVLWGHEFTGMSELKFGGILYIIGIVFFKSDGLFPFAHAIWHLFVVFAATVHYLAIMTHLFPNSGGIVTPVVGSVTG
;
A
#
# COMPACT_ATOMS: atom_id res chain seq x y z
N MET A 1 -27.61 8.20 -38.28
CA MET A 1 -27.64 7.16 -37.23
C MET A 1 -26.37 7.33 -36.39
N GLN A 2 -26.07 8.44 -35.72
CA GLN A 2 -26.70 9.07 -34.55
C GLN A 2 -26.91 8.13 -33.34
N ASP A 3 -25.85 8.08 -32.53
CA ASP A 3 -25.81 8.23 -31.07
C ASP A 3 -26.66 7.29 -30.20
N GLY A 4 -26.04 6.17 -29.81
CA GLY A 4 -26.51 5.28 -28.75
C GLY A 4 -25.97 5.68 -27.38
N LEU A 5 -26.73 6.51 -26.68
CA LEU A 5 -26.64 6.82 -25.26
C LEU A 5 -26.68 5.53 -24.40
N ILE A 6 -25.57 5.18 -23.76
CA ILE A 6 -25.59 4.31 -22.58
C ILE A 6 -25.32 5.17 -21.33
N SER A 7 -26.43 5.67 -20.80
CA SER A 7 -26.77 5.82 -19.38
C SER A 7 -25.62 5.97 -18.38
N ARG A 8 -25.13 7.20 -18.22
CA ARG A 8 -24.57 7.68 -16.95
C ARG A 8 -25.71 7.89 -15.94
N ALA A 9 -26.10 6.82 -15.26
CA ALA A 9 -27.00 6.90 -14.12
C ALA A 9 -26.45 6.00 -13.00
N GLY A 10 -25.99 6.62 -11.91
CA GLY A 10 -25.60 5.90 -10.69
C GLY A 10 -24.22 6.26 -10.12
N ALA A 11 -23.90 7.56 -10.00
CA ALA A 11 -22.81 8.01 -9.13
C ALA A 11 -23.24 9.31 -8.43
N THR A 12 -24.25 9.21 -7.58
CA THR A 12 -24.53 10.26 -6.60
C THR A 12 -23.47 10.12 -5.50
N ILE A 13 -22.30 10.73 -5.74
CA ILE A 13 -21.20 10.76 -4.78
C ILE A 13 -21.56 11.79 -3.71
N CYS A 14 -21.57 11.35 -2.45
CA CYS A 14 -21.86 12.16 -1.28
C CYS A 14 -21.06 13.47 -1.25
N ASN A 15 -21.78 14.53 -0.90
CA ASN A 15 -21.28 15.90 -0.78
C ASN A 15 -20.40 16.01 0.48
N ASP A 16 -19.14 16.43 0.33
CA ASP A 16 -18.27 16.74 1.47
C ASP A 16 -18.60 18.14 2.00
N GLY A 17 -19.48 18.19 3.01
CA GLY A 17 -19.71 19.38 3.82
C GLY A 17 -18.98 19.27 5.15
N TYR A 18 -17.80 19.87 5.27
CA TYR A 18 -17.26 20.27 6.58
C TYR A 18 -18.21 21.34 7.16
N VAL A 19 -19.00 20.98 8.17
CA VAL A 19 -19.69 21.97 9.01
C VAL A 19 -19.14 21.84 10.43
N GLY A 20 -18.45 22.90 10.86
CA GLY A 20 -17.96 23.07 12.20
C GLY A 20 -19.09 23.33 13.22
N LYS A 21 -18.82 22.88 14.44
CA LYS A 21 -19.40 23.25 15.75
C LYS A 21 -20.67 24.12 15.78
N GLY A 22 -21.69 23.59 16.46
CA GLY A 22 -22.73 24.38 17.14
C GLY A 22 -23.44 23.51 18.17
N SER A 23 -23.22 23.79 19.46
CA SER A 23 -23.93 23.20 20.59
C SER A 23 -25.36 23.74 20.65
N ALA A 24 -26.36 22.86 20.80
CA ALA A 24 -27.64 23.23 21.41
C ALA A 24 -28.33 21.98 21.98
N SER A 25 -28.50 21.99 23.29
CA SER A 25 -29.43 21.14 24.04
C SER A 25 -30.87 21.62 23.79
N PHE A 26 -31.85 20.70 23.65
CA PHE A 26 -33.14 20.67 24.38
C PHE A 26 -34.08 19.58 23.83
N ASP A 27 -34.95 19.13 24.75
CA ASP A 27 -35.76 17.91 24.86
C ASP A 27 -36.91 17.62 23.84
N PRO A 28 -37.53 16.41 23.89
CA PRO A 28 -38.44 15.88 22.86
C PRO A 28 -39.92 16.12 23.18
N MET A 29 -40.80 16.16 22.16
CA MET A 29 -42.23 15.86 22.24
C MET A 29 -42.88 15.63 20.86
N ASP A 30 -43.41 14.43 20.70
CA ASP A 30 -44.70 13.96 20.16
C ASP A 30 -45.27 14.27 18.74
N SER A 31 -45.72 13.16 18.13
CA SER A 31 -46.85 12.90 17.22
C SER A 31 -47.29 13.90 16.13
N THR A 32 -47.33 13.45 14.86
CA THR A 32 -48.55 13.04 14.11
C THR A 32 -48.33 12.97 12.58
N GLN A 33 -49.05 12.04 11.95
CA GLN A 33 -49.09 11.73 10.50
C GLN A 33 -49.76 12.83 9.66
N GLY A 34 -49.41 12.91 8.38
CA GLY A 34 -50.22 13.60 7.35
C GLY A 34 -49.63 13.52 5.94
N GLN A 35 -50.30 12.80 5.03
CA GLN A 35 -49.98 12.60 3.61
C GLN A 35 -50.20 13.86 2.74
N TYR A 36 -49.65 13.77 1.51
CA TYR A 36 -50.01 14.44 0.23
C TYR A 36 -49.03 15.49 -0.35
N SER A 37 -48.45 15.12 -1.51
CA SER A 37 -47.95 16.00 -2.60
C SER A 37 -49.15 16.54 -3.43
N PRO A 38 -49.06 17.49 -4.40
CA PRO A 38 -47.88 17.95 -5.16
C PRO A 38 -47.81 19.47 -5.56
N ALA A 39 -46.67 19.83 -6.19
CA ALA A 39 -46.48 20.83 -7.26
C ALA A 39 -46.32 22.35 -6.99
N LYS A 40 -45.36 22.91 -7.79
CA LYS A 40 -45.14 24.31 -8.25
C LYS A 40 -44.33 25.27 -7.37
N SER A 41 -43.15 25.68 -7.88
CA SER A 41 -42.82 27.06 -8.28
C SER A 41 -41.30 27.31 -8.17
N CYS A 42 -40.62 27.40 -9.32
CA CYS A 42 -39.29 27.98 -9.41
C CYS A 42 -39.42 29.50 -9.54
N THR A 43 -39.04 30.25 -8.51
CA THR A 43 -38.84 31.70 -8.59
C THR A 43 -37.37 32.01 -8.79
N HIS A 44 -37.09 32.64 -9.92
CA HIS A 44 -35.86 33.38 -10.23
C HIS A 44 -35.51 34.33 -9.08
N LEU A 45 -34.25 34.30 -8.62
CA LEU A 45 -33.68 35.41 -7.86
C LEU A 45 -32.58 36.10 -8.67
N SER A 46 -32.81 37.40 -8.80
CA SER A 46 -32.12 38.41 -9.57
C SER A 46 -30.74 38.73 -8.99
N ARG A 47 -29.78 38.94 -9.88
CA ARG A 47 -28.44 39.47 -9.62
C ARG A 47 -28.47 41.00 -9.76
N PRO A 48 -27.86 41.79 -8.86
CA PRO A 48 -27.52 43.17 -9.17
C PRO A 48 -26.10 43.27 -9.75
N SER A 49 -25.99 44.05 -10.81
CA SER A 49 -24.76 44.54 -11.43
C SER A 49 -24.34 45.88 -10.81
N ALA A 50 -23.04 46.10 -10.64
CA ALA A 50 -22.42 47.42 -10.77
C ALA A 50 -20.94 47.26 -11.15
N SER A 51 -20.54 47.94 -12.23
CA SER A 51 -19.17 48.05 -12.77
C SER A 51 -18.56 49.44 -12.39
N PRO A 52 -17.45 49.91 -12.97
CA PRO A 52 -16.10 49.85 -12.40
C PRO A 52 -15.44 51.24 -12.21
N GLN A 53 -14.37 51.33 -11.42
CA GLN A 53 -13.43 52.47 -11.48
C GLN A 53 -11.97 52.00 -11.41
N HIS A 54 -11.12 52.78 -12.08
CA HIS A 54 -9.84 52.42 -12.68
C HIS A 54 -8.68 53.15 -11.95
N THR A 55 -7.64 52.39 -11.55
CA THR A 55 -6.17 52.71 -11.49
C THR A 55 -5.62 53.89 -10.63
N PRO A 56 -4.28 54.02 -10.42
CA PRO A 56 -3.14 53.06 -10.42
C PRO A 56 -2.14 53.24 -9.25
N ASN A 57 -1.34 52.21 -8.93
CA ASN A 57 0.14 52.26 -8.81
C ASN A 57 0.69 51.04 -8.07
N GLY A 58 1.84 50.55 -8.55
CA GLY A 58 2.50 49.32 -8.12
C GLY A 58 3.12 49.36 -6.72
N ASP A 59 3.30 48.18 -6.14
CA ASP A 59 4.63 47.59 -6.03
C ASP A 59 4.56 46.17 -5.45
N PHE A 60 5.29 45.28 -6.10
CA PHE A 60 5.55 43.90 -5.69
C PHE A 60 6.45 43.92 -4.43
N LYS A 61 6.03 43.29 -3.32
CA LYS A 61 6.89 43.07 -2.16
C LYS A 61 7.02 41.58 -1.86
N LEU A 62 8.12 41.01 -2.33
CA LEU A 62 8.67 39.72 -1.90
C LEU A 62 9.26 39.87 -0.49
N CYS A 63 8.81 39.06 0.47
CA CYS A 63 9.47 38.95 1.76
C CYS A 63 10.73 38.08 1.59
N GLY A 64 11.88 38.75 1.61
CA GLY A 64 13.22 38.16 1.64
C GLY A 64 13.57 37.59 3.02
N TYR A 65 14.38 36.56 2.96
CA TYR A 65 14.99 35.79 4.04
C TYR A 65 16.16 36.60 4.62
N GLU A 66 16.10 37.06 5.88
CA GLU A 66 17.25 37.67 6.55
C GLU A 66 18.15 36.58 7.15
N SER A 67 19.29 36.35 6.48
CA SER A 67 20.47 35.70 7.03
C SER A 67 21.38 36.77 7.63
N SER A 68 21.55 36.76 8.96
CA SER A 68 22.49 37.64 9.66
C SER A 68 23.76 36.87 10.04
N CYS A 69 24.88 37.32 9.48
CA CYS A 69 26.24 36.92 9.84
C CYS A 69 26.70 37.67 11.10
N GLY A 70 27.43 36.97 11.99
CA GLY A 70 28.23 37.55 13.07
C GLY A 70 29.60 36.86 13.15
N PRO A 71 30.67 37.52 13.66
CA PRO A 71 32.02 37.38 13.11
C PRO A 71 32.95 36.41 13.85
N LEU A 72 34.00 36.05 13.10
CA LEU A 72 35.31 35.47 13.42
C LEU A 72 35.79 35.56 14.88
N GLY A 73 36.30 34.42 15.36
CA GLY A 73 37.20 34.30 16.50
C GLY A 73 37.93 32.95 16.42
N ASP A 74 39.14 32.96 15.88
CA ASP A 74 40.08 31.85 15.86
C ASP A 74 40.52 31.48 17.29
N GLU A 75 40.53 30.18 17.63
CA GLU A 75 41.57 29.62 18.51
C GLU A 75 41.68 28.11 18.29
N CYS A 76 42.70 27.73 17.52
CA CYS A 76 43.23 26.37 17.42
C CYS A 76 44.05 26.06 18.68
N VAL A 77 43.67 25.03 19.44
CA VAL A 77 44.54 24.40 20.44
C VAL A 77 44.71 22.92 20.09
N PRO A 78 45.92 22.42 19.85
CA PRO A 78 46.17 21.00 19.65
C PRO A 78 46.34 20.35 21.03
N ASN A 79 45.62 19.26 21.30
CA ASN A 79 45.94 18.40 22.43
C ASN A 79 46.20 16.97 21.95
N THR A 80 47.48 16.69 21.78
CA THR A 80 48.08 15.36 21.73
C THR A 80 47.94 14.67 23.08
N ALA A 81 47.21 13.56 23.14
CA ALA A 81 47.50 12.47 24.09
C ALA A 81 46.86 11.18 23.57
N GLY A 82 47.71 10.30 23.02
CA GLY A 82 47.33 8.92 22.72
C GLY A 82 47.13 8.12 24.00
N GLY A 83 46.06 7.32 24.02
CA GLY A 83 45.81 6.26 25.00
C GLY A 83 45.11 5.09 24.29
N PRO A 84 45.45 3.84 24.62
CA PRO A 84 45.33 2.72 23.69
C PRO A 84 43.89 2.22 23.51
N ARG A 85 43.60 1.82 22.26
CA ARG A 85 42.49 0.95 21.89
C ARG A 85 42.62 -0.36 22.66
N THR A 86 41.63 -0.67 23.48
CA THR A 86 41.36 -2.04 23.93
C THR A 86 40.06 -2.51 23.27
N ALA A 87 40.19 -3.54 22.44
CA ALA A 87 39.09 -4.35 21.97
C ALA A 87 38.63 -5.25 23.13
N GLY A 88 37.35 -5.21 23.49
CA GLY A 88 36.74 -6.08 24.48
C GLY A 88 35.31 -6.41 24.08
N GLY A 89 35.05 -7.70 23.84
CA GLY A 89 33.81 -8.23 23.30
C GLY A 89 32.59 -8.05 24.21
N GLY A 90 31.43 -8.24 23.57
CA GLY A 90 30.09 -7.98 24.08
C GLY A 90 29.77 -8.59 25.43
N LYS A 91 29.53 -7.70 26.39
CA LYS A 91 28.43 -7.84 27.35
C LYS A 91 27.56 -6.62 27.10
N ALA A 92 26.30 -6.82 26.72
CA ALA A 92 25.35 -5.71 26.72
C ALA A 92 25.37 -5.14 28.14
N ASP A 93 25.90 -3.92 28.27
CA ASP A 93 26.18 -3.32 29.56
C ASP A 93 24.86 -3.23 30.34
N LEU A 94 24.75 -3.96 31.44
CA LEU A 94 23.54 -4.06 32.26
C LEU A 94 23.05 -2.65 32.67
N PHE A 95 23.99 -1.72 32.85
CA PHE A 95 23.73 -0.32 33.10
C PHE A 95 23.10 0.41 31.92
N GLY A 96 23.52 0.14 30.68
CA GLY A 96 22.93 0.73 29.48
C GLY A 96 21.48 0.27 29.25
N VAL A 97 21.17 -0.98 29.58
CA VAL A 97 19.79 -1.50 29.53
C VAL A 97 18.94 -0.84 30.61
N LEU A 98 19.45 -0.73 31.84
CA LEU A 98 18.73 -0.09 32.95
C LEU A 98 18.47 1.40 32.69
N GLU A 99 19.46 2.15 32.21
CA GLU A 99 19.30 3.56 31.84
C GLU A 99 18.30 3.74 30.70
N PHE A 100 18.32 2.85 29.69
CA PHE A 100 17.32 2.85 28.63
C PHE A 100 15.90 2.70 29.21
N TRP A 101 15.68 1.74 30.11
CA TRP A 101 14.36 1.52 30.70
C TRP A 101 13.92 2.67 31.64
N LEU A 102 14.84 3.27 32.39
CA LEU A 102 14.54 4.44 33.24
C LEU A 102 14.20 5.67 32.41
N LYS A 103 14.95 5.91 31.33
CA LYS A 103 14.68 6.99 30.39
C LYS A 103 13.37 6.78 29.65
N LEU A 104 13.12 5.57 29.15
CA LEU A 104 11.85 5.22 28.51
C LEU A 104 10.67 5.41 29.47
N ARG A 105 10.81 5.00 30.73
CA ARG A 105 9.79 5.23 31.75
C ARG A 105 9.54 6.73 31.97
N TYR A 106 10.60 7.53 32.11
CA TYR A 106 10.49 8.98 32.27
C TYR A 106 9.79 9.64 31.08
N ASP A 107 10.21 9.30 29.86
CA ASP A 107 9.63 9.82 28.62
C ASP A 107 8.15 9.42 28.50
N LEU A 108 7.79 8.17 28.83
CA LEU A 108 6.39 7.73 28.85
C LEU A 108 5.57 8.46 29.93
N THR A 109 6.15 8.78 31.09
CA THR A 109 5.42 9.52 32.13
C THR A 109 5.26 11.01 31.82
N THR A 110 6.15 11.58 31.01
CA THR A 110 6.15 13.01 30.65
C THR A 110 5.55 13.29 29.27
N ALA A 111 5.21 12.24 28.50
CA ALA A 111 4.58 12.38 27.21
C ALA A 111 3.26 13.17 27.30
N PRO A 112 2.94 14.01 26.30
CA PRO A 112 1.76 14.85 26.30
C PRO A 112 0.51 14.04 25.92
N TRP A 113 0.11 13.09 26.77
CA TRP A 113 -0.99 12.17 26.52
C TRP A 113 -2.31 12.86 26.21
N GLU A 114 -2.56 14.03 26.79
CA GLU A 114 -3.77 14.83 26.51
C GLU A 114 -3.80 15.38 25.07
N GLN A 115 -2.64 15.75 24.51
CA GLN A 115 -2.55 16.13 23.10
C GLN A 115 -2.79 14.90 22.20
N LEU A 116 -2.27 13.73 22.56
CA LEU A 116 -2.50 12.48 21.83
C LEU A 116 -3.97 12.03 21.86
N LYS A 117 -4.70 12.23 22.96
CA LYS A 117 -6.14 11.95 23.05
C LYS A 117 -6.98 12.83 22.11
N SER A 118 -6.51 14.02 21.78
CA SER A 118 -7.18 14.93 20.84
C SER A 118 -7.03 14.53 19.37
N VAL A 119 -6.10 13.61 19.08
CA VAL A 119 -5.82 13.16 17.73
C VAL A 119 -6.87 12.16 17.27
N GLN A 120 -7.51 12.46 16.13
CA GLN A 120 -8.43 11.53 15.49
C GLN A 120 -7.68 10.38 14.81
N LEU A 121 -7.57 9.24 15.50
CA LEU A 121 -6.87 8.05 15.01
C LEU A 121 -7.71 7.18 14.07
N LYS A 122 -9.04 7.34 14.08
CA LYS A 122 -9.97 6.46 13.38
C LYS A 122 -11.15 7.24 12.78
N ASN A 123 -11.55 6.83 11.57
CA ASN A 123 -12.79 7.28 10.92
C ASN A 123 -13.87 6.18 10.97
N PRO A 124 -15.16 6.53 10.79
CA PRO A 124 -16.22 5.55 10.68
C PRO A 124 -16.04 4.67 9.43
N ARG A 125 -16.73 3.53 9.42
CA ARG A 125 -16.76 2.65 8.24
C ARG A 125 -17.34 3.40 7.03
N ALA A 126 -16.90 3.00 5.85
CA ALA A 126 -17.43 3.54 4.61
C ALA A 126 -18.93 3.22 4.46
N ALA A 127 -19.71 4.20 3.99
CA ALA A 127 -21.10 3.98 3.62
C ALA A 127 -21.19 2.98 2.44
N PRO A 128 -22.33 2.27 2.27
CA PRO A 128 -22.53 1.37 1.13
C PRO A 128 -22.28 2.10 -0.21
N GLY A 129 -21.42 1.56 -1.06
CA GLY A 129 -21.07 2.16 -2.36
C GLY A 129 -20.05 3.30 -2.32
N CYS A 130 -19.56 3.71 -1.14
CA CYS A 130 -18.55 4.76 -0.99
C CYS A 130 -17.20 4.17 -0.56
N ALA A 131 -16.08 4.75 -1.00
CA ALA A 131 -14.75 4.38 -0.54
C ALA A 131 -14.54 4.70 0.95
N TYR A 132 -13.71 3.91 1.63
CA TYR A 132 -13.25 4.26 2.97
C TYR A 132 -12.34 5.48 2.88
N ILE A 133 -12.50 6.42 3.81
CA ILE A 133 -11.70 7.64 3.89
C ILE A 133 -10.86 7.54 5.18
N PRO A 134 -9.56 7.22 5.08
CA PRO A 134 -8.67 7.18 6.23
C PRO A 134 -8.48 8.55 6.90
N THR A 135 -8.03 8.54 8.16
CA THR A 135 -7.58 9.78 8.81
C THR A 135 -6.29 10.28 8.18
N LYS A 136 -5.90 11.54 8.44
CA LYS A 136 -4.60 12.07 7.96
C LYS A 136 -3.42 11.20 8.40
N ILE A 137 -3.46 10.70 9.63
CA ILE A 137 -2.38 9.89 10.20
C ILE A 137 -2.39 8.48 9.60
N GLU A 138 -3.58 7.91 9.38
CA GLU A 138 -3.69 6.63 8.69
C GLU A 138 -3.20 6.74 7.23
N HIS A 139 -3.47 7.85 6.54
CA HIS A 139 -2.87 8.12 5.22
C HIS A 139 -1.33 8.13 5.26
N ILE A 140 -0.74 8.82 6.24
CA ILE A 140 0.72 8.84 6.42
C ILE A 140 1.25 7.42 6.69
N ALA A 141 0.58 6.65 7.55
CA ALA A 141 0.94 5.26 7.83
C ALA A 141 0.86 4.38 6.56
N ASN A 142 -0.20 4.53 5.76
CA ASN A 142 -0.36 3.82 4.49
C ASN A 142 0.76 4.17 3.50
N ILE A 143 1.16 5.44 3.43
CA ILE A 143 2.29 5.90 2.59
C ILE A 143 3.60 5.29 3.07
N ILE A 144 3.88 5.32 4.37
CA ILE A 144 5.14 4.81 4.94
C ILE A 144 5.27 3.31 4.73
N THR A 145 4.21 2.56 5.03
CA THR A 145 4.20 1.08 4.98
C THR A 145 4.49 0.52 3.60
N HIS A 146 4.01 1.14 2.51
CA HIS A 146 4.32 0.72 1.13
C HIS A 146 5.45 1.53 0.49
N GLY A 147 5.57 2.83 0.80
CA GLY A 147 6.53 3.73 0.18
C GLY A 147 7.97 3.35 0.46
N ILE A 148 8.27 2.88 1.69
CA ILE A 148 9.61 2.36 2.03
C ILE A 148 9.97 1.13 1.18
N LEU A 149 8.99 0.37 0.69
CA LEU A 149 9.18 -0.88 -0.04
C LEU A 149 9.31 -0.68 -1.56
N VAL A 150 9.09 0.53 -2.09
CA VAL A 150 9.23 0.81 -3.53
C VAL A 150 10.66 0.53 -4.02
N LEU A 151 11.69 1.11 -3.38
CA LEU A 151 13.08 0.88 -3.80
C LEU A 151 13.56 -0.56 -3.52
N PRO A 152 13.29 -1.16 -2.34
CA PRO A 152 13.60 -2.57 -2.09
C PRO A 152 12.96 -3.54 -3.09
N SER A 153 11.71 -3.31 -3.50
CA SER A 153 11.04 -4.17 -4.48
C SER A 153 11.61 -4.06 -5.89
N MET A 154 12.01 -2.85 -6.31
CA MET A 154 12.74 -2.66 -7.57
C MET A 154 14.09 -3.38 -7.53
N TYR A 155 14.83 -3.23 -6.44
CA TYR A 155 16.09 -3.95 -6.24
C TYR A 155 15.88 -5.48 -6.25
N ALA A 156 14.84 -5.98 -5.58
CA ALA A 156 14.46 -7.38 -5.57
C ALA A 156 14.19 -7.93 -6.99
N GLY A 157 13.47 -7.17 -7.82
CA GLY A 157 13.25 -7.53 -9.23
C GLY A 157 14.55 -7.56 -10.04
N LEU A 158 15.41 -6.55 -9.87
CA LEU A 158 16.73 -6.49 -10.52
C LEU A 158 17.66 -7.62 -10.04
N ASN A 159 17.57 -8.01 -8.77
CA ASN A 159 18.33 -9.13 -8.22
C ASN A 159 17.96 -10.46 -8.89
N LEU A 160 16.67 -10.75 -9.04
CA LEU A 160 16.21 -11.95 -9.77
C LEU A 160 16.65 -11.92 -11.23
N TYR A 161 16.56 -10.74 -11.87
CA TYR A 161 17.01 -10.56 -13.25
C TYR A 161 18.50 -10.89 -13.40
N GLY A 162 19.35 -10.33 -12.52
CA GLY A 162 20.79 -10.60 -12.51
C GLY A 162 21.17 -12.06 -12.19
N ARG A 163 20.30 -12.80 -11.49
CA ARG A 163 20.45 -14.23 -11.22
C ARG A 163 19.89 -15.14 -12.32
N SER A 164 19.25 -14.58 -13.36
CA SER A 164 18.63 -15.39 -14.41
C SER A 164 19.66 -15.93 -15.40
N HIS A 165 19.63 -17.24 -15.68
CA HIS A 165 20.55 -17.88 -16.65
C HIS A 165 19.82 -18.39 -17.90
N THR A 166 18.49 -18.50 -17.85
CA THR A 166 17.65 -18.99 -18.95
C THR A 166 16.60 -17.95 -19.33
N PRO A 167 16.11 -17.93 -20.59
CA PRO A 167 15.05 -17.02 -21.01
C PRO A 167 13.77 -17.13 -20.15
N ALA A 168 13.44 -18.34 -19.69
CA ALA A 168 12.31 -18.56 -18.80
C ALA A 168 12.51 -17.89 -17.43
N GLN A 169 13.71 -18.00 -16.84
CA GLN A 169 14.05 -17.31 -15.59
C GLN A 169 14.03 -15.80 -15.76
N THR A 170 14.57 -15.28 -16.87
CA THR A 170 14.55 -13.85 -17.17
C THR A 170 13.12 -13.33 -17.26
N LEU A 171 12.24 -14.03 -17.99
CA LEU A 171 10.84 -13.64 -18.11
C LEU A 171 10.10 -13.71 -16.76
N ALA A 172 10.34 -14.75 -15.96
CA ALA A 172 9.78 -14.85 -14.62
C ALA A 172 10.25 -13.72 -13.69
N ALA A 173 11.53 -13.36 -13.75
CA ALA A 173 12.09 -12.24 -12.98
C ALA A 173 11.46 -10.90 -13.38
N VAL A 174 11.30 -10.64 -14.69
CA VAL A 174 10.68 -9.41 -15.19
C VAL A 174 9.21 -9.32 -14.77
N ILE A 175 8.43 -10.38 -14.98
CA ILE A 175 6.99 -10.39 -14.63
C ILE A 175 6.80 -10.20 -13.13
N TYR A 176 7.48 -11.00 -12.30
CA TYR A 176 7.35 -10.91 -10.86
C TYR A 176 7.88 -9.59 -10.31
N GLY A 177 9.07 -9.18 -10.74
CA GLY A 177 9.72 -7.95 -10.29
C GLY A 177 8.93 -6.70 -10.65
N ALA A 178 8.38 -6.63 -11.87
CA ALA A 178 7.51 -5.53 -12.29
C ALA A 178 6.21 -5.51 -11.49
N ALA A 179 5.56 -6.66 -11.30
CA ALA A 179 4.32 -6.74 -10.51
C ALA A 179 4.53 -6.33 -9.05
N LEU A 180 5.60 -6.81 -8.41
CA LEU A 180 5.96 -6.45 -7.04
C LEU A 180 6.28 -4.95 -6.90
N SER A 181 7.06 -4.39 -7.83
CA SER A 181 7.41 -2.97 -7.80
C SER A 181 6.19 -2.08 -8.01
N MET A 182 5.33 -2.43 -8.97
CA MET A 182 4.12 -1.68 -9.29
C MET A 182 3.07 -1.76 -8.17
N LEU A 183 2.98 -2.88 -7.45
CA LEU A 183 2.12 -3.00 -6.27
C LEU A 183 2.42 -1.89 -5.26
N PHE A 184 3.68 -1.78 -4.83
CA PHE A 184 4.06 -0.77 -3.84
C PHE A 184 4.05 0.64 -4.40
N PHE A 185 4.50 0.83 -5.64
CA PHE A 185 4.55 2.15 -6.28
C PHE A 185 3.17 2.76 -6.46
N VAL A 186 2.24 2.03 -7.09
CA VAL A 186 0.88 2.53 -7.36
C VAL A 186 0.13 2.82 -6.05
N SER A 187 0.25 1.95 -5.06
CA SER A 187 -0.35 2.14 -3.74
C SER A 187 0.20 3.39 -3.03
N THR A 188 1.51 3.57 -3.07
CA THR A 188 2.15 4.77 -2.51
C THR A 188 1.68 6.04 -3.23
N CYS A 189 1.66 6.04 -4.57
CA CYS A 189 1.15 7.16 -5.36
C CYS A 189 -0.31 7.49 -5.02
N PHE A 190 -1.16 6.46 -4.90
CA PHE A 190 -2.56 6.63 -4.52
C PHE A 190 -2.70 7.33 -3.17
N HIS A 191 -2.04 6.84 -2.11
CA HIS A 191 -2.15 7.45 -0.80
C HIS A 191 -1.50 8.83 -0.71
N CYS A 192 -0.38 9.06 -1.41
CA CYS A 192 0.23 10.38 -1.53
C CYS A 192 -0.70 11.39 -2.20
N VAL A 193 -1.37 11.02 -3.29
CA VAL A 193 -2.34 11.90 -3.97
C VAL A 193 -3.57 12.13 -3.10
N CYS A 194 -4.05 11.11 -2.38
CA CYS A 194 -5.14 11.28 -1.41
C CYS A 194 -4.80 12.26 -0.29
N TYR A 195 -3.54 12.25 0.18
CA TYR A 195 -3.02 13.12 1.23
C TYR A 195 -2.73 14.56 0.76
N CYS A 196 -2.03 14.73 -0.36
CA CYS A 196 -1.53 16.04 -0.82
C CYS A 196 -2.47 16.77 -1.78
N ASN A 197 -3.29 16.05 -2.56
CA ASN A 197 -4.00 16.60 -3.70
C ASN A 197 -5.51 16.58 -3.45
N HIS A 198 -6.26 17.48 -4.10
CA HIS A 198 -7.72 17.53 -4.07
C HIS A 198 -8.36 17.22 -5.45
N ASN A 199 -7.53 16.91 -6.47
CA ASN A 199 -7.99 16.53 -7.81
C ASN A 199 -8.74 15.19 -7.78
N ARG A 200 -10.07 15.25 -7.82
CA ARG A 200 -10.97 14.07 -7.76
C ARG A 200 -10.71 13.06 -8.89
N PRO A 201 -10.63 13.45 -10.18
CA PRO A 201 -10.30 12.50 -11.27
C PRO A 201 -9.03 11.68 -11.06
N LEU A 202 -7.95 12.31 -10.60
CA LEU A 202 -6.68 11.60 -10.39
C LEU A 202 -6.77 10.61 -9.22
N LYS A 203 -7.48 10.97 -8.14
CA LYS A 203 -7.73 10.06 -7.01
C LYS A 203 -8.50 8.82 -7.45
N ASP A 204 -9.56 8.99 -8.24
CA ASP A 204 -10.38 7.87 -8.73
C ASP A 204 -9.57 6.96 -9.65
N ALA A 205 -8.78 7.52 -10.57
CA ALA A 205 -7.91 6.75 -11.45
C ALA A 205 -6.87 5.93 -10.67
N LEU A 206 -6.16 6.56 -9.72
CA LEU A 206 -5.16 5.86 -8.90
C LEU A 206 -5.78 4.81 -7.98
N HIS A 207 -6.97 5.08 -7.42
CA HIS A 207 -7.70 4.10 -6.61
C HIS A 207 -8.08 2.87 -7.44
N ARG A 208 -8.52 3.07 -8.69
CA ARG A 208 -8.80 1.97 -9.61
C ARG A 208 -7.56 1.18 -9.96
N CYS A 209 -6.44 1.87 -10.22
CA CYS A 209 -5.16 1.24 -10.50
C CYS A 209 -4.64 0.43 -9.32
N ASP A 210 -4.68 0.98 -8.11
CA ASP A 210 -4.22 0.32 -6.87
C ASP A 210 -4.95 -1.02 -6.65
N ARG A 211 -6.27 -1.03 -6.82
CA ARG A 211 -7.06 -2.28 -6.73
C ARG A 211 -6.78 -3.24 -7.88
N ALA A 212 -6.60 -2.75 -9.10
CA ALA A 212 -6.24 -3.59 -10.24
C ALA A 212 -4.87 -4.26 -10.04
N MET A 213 -3.93 -3.57 -9.38
CA MET A 213 -2.59 -4.10 -9.09
C MET A 213 -2.63 -5.34 -8.18
N ILE A 214 -3.64 -5.50 -7.33
CA ILE A 214 -3.80 -6.72 -6.52
C ILE A 214 -3.96 -7.95 -7.42
N TYR A 215 -4.81 -7.88 -8.46
CA TYR A 215 -4.99 -8.98 -9.41
C TYR A 215 -3.72 -9.28 -10.21
N ILE A 216 -3.05 -8.22 -10.70
CA ILE A 216 -1.79 -8.35 -11.45
C ILE A 216 -0.72 -8.99 -10.57
N PHE A 217 -0.61 -8.55 -9.31
CA PHE A 217 0.38 -9.06 -8.38
C PHE A 217 0.13 -10.53 -8.00
N ILE A 218 -1.14 -10.93 -7.78
CA ILE A 218 -1.47 -12.34 -7.58
C ILE A 218 -1.01 -13.17 -8.78
N ALA A 219 -1.37 -12.77 -10.01
CA ALA A 219 -0.95 -13.50 -11.21
C ALA A 219 0.57 -13.55 -11.39
N GLY A 220 1.24 -12.41 -11.18
CA GLY A 220 2.71 -12.30 -11.22
C GLY A 220 3.40 -13.17 -10.17
N SER A 221 2.82 -13.31 -8.97
CA SER A 221 3.37 -14.12 -7.88
C SER A 221 3.34 -15.63 -8.16
N TYR A 222 2.33 -16.09 -8.91
CA TYR A 222 2.23 -17.49 -9.34
C TYR A 222 3.14 -17.81 -10.52
N TYR A 223 3.42 -16.83 -11.40
CA TYR A 223 4.09 -17.06 -12.67
C TYR A 223 5.47 -17.77 -12.56
N PRO A 224 6.38 -17.40 -11.64
CA PRO A 224 7.67 -18.09 -11.48
C PRO A 224 7.50 -19.58 -11.14
N TRP A 225 6.62 -19.91 -10.19
CA TRP A 225 6.38 -21.29 -9.76
C TRP A 225 5.78 -22.14 -10.87
N LEU A 226 4.81 -21.59 -11.60
CA LEU A 226 4.12 -22.29 -12.68
C LEU A 226 4.93 -22.34 -14.00
N SER A 227 6.10 -21.69 -14.04
CA SER A 227 6.96 -21.67 -15.22
C SER A 227 8.32 -22.34 -14.99
N LEU A 228 8.85 -22.29 -13.77
CA LEU A 228 10.18 -22.78 -13.43
C LEU A 228 10.16 -23.95 -12.45
N GLY A 229 9.09 -24.09 -11.66
CA GLY A 229 8.99 -25.15 -10.65
C GLY A 229 9.00 -26.52 -11.31
N HIS A 230 9.77 -27.45 -10.74
CA HIS A 230 9.77 -28.84 -11.19
C HIS A 230 8.36 -29.43 -11.04
N THR A 231 7.89 -30.11 -12.08
CA THR A 231 6.52 -30.62 -12.11
C THR A 231 6.42 -32.03 -12.69
N THR A 232 5.65 -32.87 -12.00
CA THR A 232 5.23 -34.20 -12.47
C THR A 232 4.03 -34.14 -13.41
N HIS A 233 3.32 -33.00 -13.45
CA HIS A 233 2.08 -32.82 -14.21
C HIS A 233 2.11 -31.51 -15.04
N PRO A 234 2.97 -31.41 -16.07
CA PRO A 234 3.22 -30.17 -16.80
C PRO A 234 1.96 -29.59 -17.48
N HIS A 235 1.05 -30.44 -17.95
CA HIS A 235 -0.21 -30.01 -18.56
C HIS A 235 -1.10 -29.26 -17.56
N ILE A 236 -1.21 -29.78 -16.33
CA ILE A 236 -2.05 -29.19 -15.29
C ILE A 236 -1.48 -27.86 -14.84
N VAL A 237 -0.16 -27.81 -14.59
CA VAL A 237 0.54 -26.57 -14.24
C VAL A 237 0.37 -25.50 -15.33
N SER A 238 0.43 -25.89 -16.61
CA SER A 238 0.19 -24.97 -17.73
C SER A 238 -1.25 -24.44 -17.76
N VAL A 239 -2.25 -25.29 -17.57
CA VAL A 239 -3.66 -24.88 -17.49
C VAL A 239 -3.88 -23.93 -16.32
N VAL A 240 -3.35 -24.27 -15.14
CA VAL A 240 -3.45 -23.41 -13.94
C VAL A 240 -2.81 -22.05 -14.21
N LYS A 241 -1.61 -22.03 -14.82
CA LYS A 241 -0.91 -20.78 -15.18
C LYS A 241 -1.78 -19.84 -15.99
N TRP A 242 -2.34 -20.32 -17.09
CA TRP A 242 -3.17 -19.48 -17.95
C TRP A 242 -4.51 -19.14 -17.31
N SER A 243 -5.10 -20.05 -16.52
CA SER A 243 -6.34 -19.77 -15.79
C SER A 243 -6.19 -18.61 -14.81
N VAL A 244 -5.03 -18.48 -14.14
CA VAL A 244 -4.73 -17.37 -13.22
C VAL A 244 -4.72 -16.03 -13.96
N TRP A 245 -4.07 -15.96 -15.13
CA TRP A 245 -4.07 -14.73 -15.93
C TRP A 245 -5.46 -14.36 -16.44
N VAL A 246 -6.24 -15.34 -16.90
CA VAL A 246 -7.63 -15.12 -17.32
C VAL A 246 -8.47 -14.61 -16.14
N MET A 247 -8.37 -15.24 -14.98
CA MET A 247 -9.06 -14.78 -13.77
C MET A 247 -8.64 -13.38 -13.34
N ALA A 248 -7.35 -13.02 -13.48
CA ALA A 248 -6.87 -11.68 -13.17
C ALA A 248 -7.47 -10.63 -14.12
N VAL A 249 -7.49 -10.90 -15.43
CA VAL A 249 -8.11 -10.01 -16.42
C VAL A 249 -9.61 -9.86 -16.15
N LEU A 250 -10.33 -10.96 -15.92
CA LEU A 250 -11.76 -10.91 -15.59
C LEU A 250 -12.02 -10.14 -14.30
N GLY A 251 -11.20 -10.33 -13.27
CA GLY A 251 -11.27 -9.62 -12.00
C GLY A 251 -11.03 -8.12 -12.16
N ILE A 252 -10.05 -7.72 -12.97
CA ILE A 252 -9.78 -6.32 -13.31
C ILE A 252 -10.96 -5.72 -14.07
N VAL A 253 -11.45 -6.38 -15.12
CA VAL A 253 -12.61 -5.90 -15.90
C VAL A 253 -13.82 -5.70 -14.99
N TYR A 254 -14.12 -6.68 -14.13
CA TYR A 254 -15.17 -6.58 -13.13
C TYR A 254 -14.96 -5.38 -12.19
N GLN A 255 -13.75 -5.23 -11.63
CA GLN A 255 -13.42 -4.17 -10.69
C GLN A 255 -13.52 -2.77 -11.35
N GLN A 256 -13.22 -2.65 -12.63
CA GLN A 256 -13.39 -1.39 -13.38
C GLN A 256 -14.87 -1.09 -13.64
N MET A 257 -15.67 -2.09 -14.02
CA MET A 257 -17.10 -1.94 -14.31
C MET A 257 -17.96 -1.66 -13.07
N TYR A 258 -17.66 -2.33 -11.95
CA TYR A 258 -18.48 -2.30 -10.72
C TYR A 258 -17.77 -1.62 -9.54
N HIS A 259 -16.88 -0.68 -9.84
CA HIS A 259 -16.06 0.04 -8.86
C HIS A 259 -16.87 0.46 -7.62
N GLU A 260 -16.37 0.06 -6.43
CA GLU A 260 -16.95 0.34 -5.10
C GLU A 260 -18.37 -0.20 -4.82
N ARG A 261 -19.09 -0.75 -5.81
CA ARG A 261 -20.49 -1.16 -5.66
C ARG A 261 -20.66 -2.45 -4.85
N TYR A 262 -19.81 -3.45 -5.08
CA TYR A 262 -19.92 -4.77 -4.46
C TYR A 262 -18.59 -5.22 -3.83
N LYS A 263 -18.18 -4.51 -2.77
CA LYS A 263 -16.89 -4.70 -2.10
C LYS A 263 -16.63 -6.13 -1.62
N CYS A 264 -17.65 -6.80 -1.09
CA CYS A 264 -17.50 -8.18 -0.59
C CYS A 264 -17.28 -9.17 -1.73
N LEU A 265 -17.95 -8.98 -2.88
CA LEU A 265 -17.75 -9.81 -4.06
C LEU A 265 -16.35 -9.62 -4.65
N GLU A 266 -15.83 -8.40 -4.62
CA GLU A 266 -14.45 -8.15 -5.03
C GLU A 266 -13.43 -8.83 -4.10
N THR A 267 -13.63 -8.76 -2.78
CA THR A 267 -12.79 -9.52 -1.84
C THR A 267 -12.88 -11.02 -2.08
N PHE A 268 -14.06 -11.54 -2.41
CA PHE A 268 -14.24 -12.95 -2.78
C PHE A 268 -13.42 -13.31 -4.01
N PHE A 269 -13.40 -12.47 -5.06
CA PHE A 269 -12.56 -12.71 -6.23
C PHE A 269 -11.06 -12.71 -5.90
N TYR A 270 -10.59 -11.81 -5.03
CA TYR A 270 -9.19 -11.85 -4.54
C TYR A 270 -8.86 -13.17 -3.84
N VAL A 271 -9.77 -13.69 -3.01
CA VAL A 271 -9.57 -14.99 -2.34
C VAL A 271 -9.57 -16.13 -3.33
N VAL A 272 -10.50 -16.16 -4.29
CA VAL A 272 -10.59 -17.23 -5.29
C VAL A 272 -9.35 -17.30 -6.17
N ILE A 273 -8.90 -16.18 -6.72
CA ILE A 273 -7.68 -16.14 -7.55
C ILE A 273 -6.41 -16.36 -6.70
N GLY A 274 -6.41 -15.92 -5.45
CA GLY A 274 -5.29 -16.07 -4.54
C GLY A 274 -5.13 -17.49 -3.98
N LEU A 275 -6.21 -18.22 -3.71
CA LEU A 275 -6.18 -19.52 -3.05
C LEU A 275 -6.53 -20.69 -3.99
N GLY A 276 -7.44 -20.48 -4.94
CA GLY A 276 -7.93 -21.52 -5.85
C GLY A 276 -6.82 -22.27 -6.60
N PRO A 277 -5.88 -21.57 -7.28
CA PRO A 277 -4.74 -22.22 -7.94
C PRO A 277 -3.91 -23.07 -6.98
N SER A 278 -3.63 -22.57 -5.77
CA SER A 278 -2.89 -23.30 -4.75
C SER A 278 -3.60 -24.59 -4.32
N VAL A 279 -4.93 -24.55 -4.18
CA VAL A 279 -5.73 -25.75 -3.85
C VAL A 279 -5.62 -26.79 -4.96
N VAL A 280 -5.74 -26.38 -6.23
CA VAL A 280 -5.59 -27.30 -7.37
C VAL A 280 -4.20 -27.95 -7.39
N ILE A 281 -3.14 -27.17 -7.19
CA ILE A 281 -1.76 -27.66 -7.16
C ILE A 281 -1.58 -28.73 -6.06
N VAL A 282 -2.05 -28.46 -4.84
CA VAL A 282 -1.93 -29.37 -3.71
C VAL A 282 -2.77 -30.64 -3.90
N LEU A 283 -4.01 -30.53 -4.38
CA LEU A 283 -4.91 -31.68 -4.57
C LEU A 283 -4.41 -32.66 -5.63
N TRP A 284 -3.68 -32.18 -6.64
CA TRP A 284 -3.05 -33.03 -7.66
C TRP A 284 -1.68 -33.58 -7.22
N GLY A 285 -1.35 -33.48 -5.93
CA GLY A 285 -0.14 -34.05 -5.35
C GLY A 285 1.15 -33.35 -5.80
N HIS A 286 1.06 -32.09 -6.24
CA HIS A 286 2.21 -31.35 -6.71
C HIS A 286 2.95 -30.69 -5.55
N GLU A 287 4.23 -31.03 -5.37
CA GLU A 287 5.08 -30.45 -4.32
C GLU A 287 6.21 -29.63 -4.92
N PHE A 288 6.20 -28.33 -4.64
CA PHE A 288 7.32 -27.44 -4.91
C PHE A 288 8.32 -27.47 -3.76
N THR A 289 9.60 -27.24 -4.05
CA THR A 289 10.66 -27.21 -3.03
C THR A 289 10.46 -26.12 -1.96
N GLY A 290 9.75 -25.03 -2.26
CA GLY A 290 9.41 -23.95 -1.32
C GLY A 290 7.96 -23.95 -0.83
N MET A 291 7.29 -25.12 -0.84
CA MET A 291 5.86 -25.22 -0.51
C MET A 291 5.52 -24.74 0.91
N SER A 292 6.42 -24.93 1.89
CA SER A 292 6.23 -24.44 3.27
C SER A 292 6.13 -22.91 3.33
N GLU A 293 7.02 -22.22 2.63
CA GLU A 293 7.09 -20.76 2.57
C GLU A 293 5.88 -20.19 1.84
N LEU A 294 5.44 -20.85 0.76
CA LEU A 294 4.20 -20.48 0.05
C LEU A 294 2.96 -20.62 0.94
N LYS A 295 2.86 -21.71 1.71
CA LYS A 295 1.77 -21.89 2.68
C LYS A 295 1.81 -20.81 3.75
N PHE A 296 2.99 -20.53 4.30
CA PHE A 296 3.15 -19.50 5.33
C PHE A 296 2.79 -18.10 4.81
N GLY A 297 3.30 -17.70 3.64
CA GLY A 297 2.94 -16.44 2.99
C GLY A 297 1.45 -16.36 2.64
N GLY A 298 0.86 -17.46 2.15
CA GLY A 298 -0.58 -17.58 1.93
C GLY A 298 -1.40 -17.33 3.19
N ILE A 299 -1.01 -17.89 4.33
CA ILE A 299 -1.67 -17.65 5.62
C ILE A 299 -1.57 -16.17 6.02
N LEU A 300 -0.41 -15.53 5.82
CA LEU A 300 -0.25 -14.10 6.09
C LEU A 300 -1.20 -13.25 5.24
N TYR A 301 -1.41 -13.58 3.95
CA TYR A 301 -2.41 -12.90 3.12
C TYR A 301 -3.84 -13.09 3.66
N ILE A 302 -4.21 -14.31 4.04
CA ILE A 302 -5.55 -14.59 4.58
C ILE A 302 -5.81 -13.82 5.88
N ILE A 303 -4.83 -13.77 6.79
CA ILE A 303 -4.92 -12.96 8.02
C ILE A 303 -5.05 -11.49 7.65
N GLY A 304 -4.26 -11.01 6.70
CA GLY A 304 -4.34 -9.64 6.21
C GLY A 304 -5.76 -9.26 5.75
N ILE A 305 -6.47 -10.15 5.04
CA ILE A 305 -7.82 -9.85 4.52
C ILE A 305 -8.79 -9.49 5.66
N VAL A 306 -8.60 -10.04 6.85
CA VAL A 306 -9.38 -9.67 8.05
C VAL A 306 -9.18 -8.19 8.37
N PHE A 307 -7.94 -7.69 8.32
CA PHE A 307 -7.63 -6.27 8.53
C PHE A 307 -8.17 -5.39 7.42
N PHE A 308 -8.05 -5.81 6.16
CA PHE A 308 -8.63 -5.11 5.01
C PHE A 308 -10.15 -4.93 5.12
N LYS A 309 -10.87 -5.95 5.60
CA LYS A 309 -12.33 -5.86 5.82
C LYS A 309 -12.71 -5.09 7.08
N SER A 310 -11.74 -4.77 7.92
CA SER A 310 -11.91 -4.07 9.19
C SER A 310 -11.63 -2.58 9.11
N ASP A 311 -11.49 -2.00 7.91
CA ASP A 311 -11.42 -0.55 7.70
C ASP A 311 -12.57 0.17 8.44
N GLY A 312 -12.20 1.11 9.32
CA GLY A 312 -13.12 1.85 10.18
C GLY A 312 -13.67 1.07 11.39
N LEU A 313 -13.19 -0.15 11.69
CA LEU A 313 -13.49 -0.88 12.93
C LEU A 313 -12.46 -0.61 14.04
N PHE A 314 -11.18 -0.53 13.71
CA PHE A 314 -10.09 -0.14 14.62
C PHE A 314 -9.13 0.83 13.92
N PRO A 315 -8.38 1.65 14.67
CA PRO A 315 -7.43 2.59 14.07
C PRO A 315 -6.35 1.85 13.26
N PHE A 316 -5.93 2.44 12.14
CA PHE A 316 -4.87 1.91 11.27
C PHE A 316 -5.13 0.53 10.65
N ALA A 317 -6.38 0.09 10.54
CA ALA A 317 -6.72 -1.20 9.95
C ALA A 317 -6.12 -1.39 8.54
N HIS A 318 -6.18 -0.35 7.71
CA HIS A 318 -5.64 -0.39 6.36
C HIS A 318 -4.10 -0.48 6.34
N ALA A 319 -3.44 0.26 7.24
CA ALA A 319 -1.99 0.24 7.37
C ALA A 319 -1.48 -1.11 7.89
N ILE A 320 -2.23 -1.75 8.80
CA ILE A 320 -1.92 -3.10 9.27
C ILE A 320 -2.10 -4.12 8.13
N TRP A 321 -3.14 -3.98 7.31
CA TRP A 321 -3.28 -4.77 6.08
C TRP A 321 -2.05 -4.65 5.18
N HIS A 322 -1.54 -3.44 4.95
CA HIS A 322 -0.31 -3.22 4.18
C HIS A 322 0.89 -4.00 4.75
N LEU A 323 1.07 -4.01 6.08
CA LEU A 323 2.15 -4.77 6.71
C LEU A 323 2.04 -6.27 6.43
N PHE A 324 0.84 -6.86 6.51
CA PHE A 324 0.63 -8.26 6.15
C PHE A 324 0.95 -8.54 4.67
N VAL A 325 0.56 -7.64 3.76
CA VAL A 325 0.90 -7.73 2.33
C VAL A 325 2.42 -7.70 2.13
N VAL A 326 3.13 -6.80 2.82
CA VAL A 326 4.60 -6.69 2.76
C VAL A 326 5.29 -7.95 3.28
N PHE A 327 4.88 -8.46 4.44
CA PHE A 327 5.48 -9.67 5.02
C PHE A 327 5.23 -10.89 4.13
N ALA A 328 4.00 -11.08 3.65
CA ALA A 328 3.67 -12.18 2.75
C ALA A 328 4.44 -12.09 1.41
N ALA A 329 4.53 -10.90 0.82
CA ALA A 329 5.28 -10.67 -0.42
C ALA A 329 6.78 -10.92 -0.24
N THR A 330 7.33 -10.58 0.93
CA THR A 330 8.73 -10.85 1.28
C THR A 330 8.98 -12.35 1.40
N VAL A 331 8.10 -13.09 2.09
CA VAL A 331 8.20 -14.56 2.17
C VAL A 331 8.15 -15.19 0.77
N HIS A 332 7.21 -14.76 -0.07
CA HIS A 332 7.09 -15.26 -1.45
C HIS A 332 8.32 -14.93 -2.30
N TYR A 333 8.84 -13.70 -2.19
CA TYR A 333 10.07 -13.30 -2.87
C TYR A 333 11.26 -14.17 -2.45
N LEU A 334 11.46 -14.36 -1.14
CA LEU A 334 12.56 -15.17 -0.63
C LEU A 334 12.45 -16.62 -1.09
N ALA A 335 11.23 -17.17 -1.13
CA ALA A 335 10.99 -18.51 -1.65
C ALA A 335 11.35 -18.60 -3.14
N ILE A 336 10.90 -17.65 -3.98
CA ILE A 336 11.24 -17.60 -5.40
C ILE A 336 12.75 -17.50 -5.60
N MET A 337 13.40 -16.56 -4.90
CA MET A 337 14.83 -16.32 -5.00
C MET A 337 15.66 -17.54 -4.60
N THR A 338 15.26 -18.25 -3.55
CA THR A 338 16.02 -19.39 -3.00
C THR A 338 15.82 -20.65 -3.81
N HIS A 339 14.59 -20.91 -4.26
CA HIS A 339 14.21 -22.20 -4.85
C HIS A 339 14.20 -22.20 -6.38
N LEU A 340 14.05 -21.05 -7.04
CA LEU A 340 13.91 -20.97 -8.49
C LEU A 340 15.09 -20.27 -9.19
N PHE A 341 15.94 -19.56 -8.44
CA PHE A 341 17.08 -18.82 -8.97
C PHE A 341 18.41 -19.25 -8.34
N PRO A 342 19.49 -19.42 -9.12
CA PRO A 342 20.79 -19.87 -8.63
C PRO A 342 21.40 -18.86 -7.66
N ASN A 343 22.12 -19.34 -6.64
CA ASN A 343 22.81 -18.49 -5.68
C ASN A 343 23.90 -17.65 -6.36
N SER A 344 23.97 -16.36 -6.00
CA SER A 344 24.91 -15.39 -6.55
C SER A 344 26.40 -15.65 -6.24
N GLY A 345 26.77 -16.83 -5.73
CA GLY A 345 28.10 -17.12 -5.16
C GLY A 345 28.68 -18.50 -5.46
N GLY A 346 28.18 -19.24 -6.45
CA GLY A 346 28.83 -20.47 -6.90
C GLY A 346 30.05 -20.16 -7.77
N ILE A 347 31.22 -19.94 -7.17
CA ILE A 347 32.49 -20.17 -7.90
C ILE A 347 32.45 -21.64 -8.31
N VAL A 348 32.23 -21.89 -9.60
CA VAL A 348 32.47 -23.21 -10.19
C VAL A 348 33.99 -23.42 -10.10
N THR A 349 34.46 -24.09 -9.04
CA THR A 349 35.77 -24.70 -9.10
C THR A 349 35.69 -25.79 -10.18
N PRO A 350 36.50 -25.71 -11.25
CA PRO A 350 36.55 -26.80 -12.20
C PRO A 350 37.05 -28.03 -11.44
N VAL A 351 36.23 -29.08 -11.40
CA VAL A 351 36.69 -30.41 -10.97
C VAL A 351 37.71 -30.85 -12.00
N VAL A 352 39.00 -30.62 -11.69
CA VAL A 352 40.11 -31.24 -12.40
C VAL A 352 39.95 -32.74 -12.15
N GLY A 353 39.52 -33.46 -13.18
CA GLY A 353 39.45 -34.91 -13.16
C GLY A 353 40.83 -35.49 -12.86
N SER A 354 40.97 -36.12 -11.70
CA SER A 354 42.08 -37.01 -11.41
C SER A 354 41.95 -38.24 -12.31
N VAL A 355 42.75 -38.28 -13.38
CA VAL A 355 43.07 -39.51 -14.08
C VAL A 355 43.95 -40.33 -13.14
N THR A 356 43.36 -41.36 -12.53
CA THR A 356 44.09 -42.51 -11.97
C THR A 356 43.22 -43.74 -12.14
N GLY A 357 43.68 -44.68 -12.96
CA GLY A 357 43.05 -45.97 -13.25
C GLY A 357 43.44 -46.45 -14.64
#